data_AF-A0A075G3X0-F1
#
_entry.id   AF-A0A075G3X0-F1
#
_cell.length_a   1.000
_cell.length_b   1.000
_cell.length_c   1.000
_cell.angle_alpha   90.00
_cell.angle_beta   90.00
_cell.angle_gamma   90.00
#
_symmetry.space_group_name_H-M   'P 1'
#
loop_
_entity.id
_entity.type
_entity.pdbx_description
1 polymer ?
#
loop_
_entity_poly.entity_id
_entity_poly.type
_entity_poly.pdbx_seq_one_letter_code
_entity_poly.pdbx_strand_id
1 'polypeptide(L)'
;MRLHLTRILQLEGVKIDSDSLDKLVIKSRGDIRSMINFTQARVTGFDPPTEKSFETLNVEEGINAFYKSNSIDEARSVLYSLRIDPREKINAFYSSIITSKISVDDMQNFLQVISEADMLYGKIMKTQQWRLLRYLDATLLGLYKKDIPIRYSKYNLSWQLLNRLRWDGAKIKSIIGSLAKTMHVSKSTFSTFYFPFLLYCIKNRKIDLELDESLEEIVEKEIALIK
;
A
#
# COMPACT_ATOMS: atom_id res chain seq x y z
N MET A 1 8.94 4.48 25.04
CA MET A 1 10.07 4.54 24.08
C MET A 1 10.99 5.72 24.35
N ARG A 2 10.52 6.97 24.21
CA ARG A 2 11.34 8.19 24.45
C ARG A 2 12.04 8.21 25.82
N LEU A 3 11.32 7.90 26.89
CA LEU A 3 11.86 7.84 28.25
C LEU A 3 13.04 6.85 28.41
N HIS A 4 12.95 5.69 27.76
CA HIS A 4 14.01 4.67 27.80
C HIS A 4 15.27 5.14 27.05
N LEU A 5 15.09 5.79 25.90
CA LEU A 5 16.21 6.32 25.12
C LEU A 5 16.91 7.47 25.85
N THR A 6 16.15 8.37 26.48
CA THR A 6 16.71 9.44 27.31
C THR A 6 17.51 8.90 28.49
N ARG A 7 17.02 7.84 29.14
CA ARG A 7 17.75 7.18 30.24
C ARG A 7 19.05 6.54 29.77
N ILE A 8 19.05 5.87 28.61
CA ILE A 8 20.27 5.28 28.03
C ILE A 8 21.28 6.37 27.68
N LEU A 9 20.85 7.47 27.05
CA LEU A 9 21.74 8.58 26.70
C LEU A 9 22.32 9.31 27.92
N GLN A 10 21.55 9.40 29.02
CA GLN A 10 22.05 9.92 30.29
C GLN A 10 23.12 9.02 30.90
N LEU A 11 22.95 7.68 30.82
CA LEU A 11 23.93 6.72 31.32
C LEU A 11 25.22 6.72 30.48
N GLU A 12 25.10 6.90 29.16
CA GLU A 12 26.23 6.96 28.23
C GLU A 12 26.89 8.37 28.17
N GLY A 13 26.33 9.37 28.87
CA GLY A 13 26.89 10.72 28.93
C GLY A 13 26.78 11.53 27.62
N VAL A 14 25.90 11.13 26.70
CA VAL A 14 25.79 11.72 25.35
C VAL A 14 24.57 12.63 25.24
N LYS A 15 24.77 13.84 24.71
CA LYS A 15 23.69 14.80 24.46
C LYS A 15 23.25 14.74 23.01
N ILE A 16 21.98 14.38 22.78
CA ILE A 16 21.31 14.45 21.48
C ILE A 16 20.19 15.48 21.58
N ASP A 17 20.02 16.28 20.53
CA ASP A 17 18.95 17.26 20.42
C ASP A 17 17.55 16.61 20.46
N SER A 18 16.56 17.31 21.03
CA SER A 18 15.20 16.77 21.22
C SER A 18 14.48 16.46 19.91
N ASP A 19 14.70 17.23 18.85
CA ASP A 19 14.07 16.98 17.54
C ASP A 19 14.67 15.74 16.87
N SER A 20 15.98 15.53 17.06
CA SER A 20 16.67 14.33 16.59
C SER A 20 16.20 13.06 17.32
N LEU A 21 15.89 13.17 18.62
CA LEU A 21 15.31 12.08 19.42
C LEU A 21 13.94 11.64 18.91
N ASP A 22 13.05 12.60 18.63
CA ASP A 22 11.71 12.30 18.13
C ASP A 22 11.78 11.66 16.74
N LYS A 23 12.69 12.12 15.87
CA LYS A 23 12.99 11.50 14.56
C LYS A 23 13.47 10.06 14.70
N LEU A 24 14.34 9.75 15.67
CA LEU A 24 14.82 8.38 15.92
C LEU A 24 13.70 7.45 16.41
N VAL A 25 12.85 7.92 17.31
CA VAL A 25 11.70 7.16 17.82
C VAL A 25 10.71 6.83 16.69
N ILE A 26 10.42 7.81 15.83
CA ILE A 26 9.54 7.62 14.66
C ILE A 26 10.17 6.63 13.66
N LYS A 27 11.47 6.79 13.37
CA LYS A 27 12.21 5.89 12.45
C LYS A 27 12.20 4.44 12.90
N SER A 28 12.19 4.21 14.21
CA SER A 28 12.27 2.87 14.80
C SER A 28 10.95 2.09 14.78
N ARG A 29 9.83 2.72 14.39
CA ARG A 29 8.49 2.09 14.27
C ARG A 29 8.06 1.25 15.49
N GLY A 30 8.50 1.63 16.69
CA GLY A 30 8.20 0.93 17.94
C GLY A 30 9.15 -0.20 18.34
N ASP A 31 10.19 -0.48 17.56
CA ASP A 31 11.23 -1.46 17.90
C ASP A 31 12.37 -0.81 18.73
N ILE A 32 12.56 -1.28 19.95
CA ILE A 32 13.60 -0.81 20.88
C ILE A 32 15.01 -1.14 20.37
N ARG A 33 15.21 -2.31 19.75
CA ARG A 33 16.53 -2.75 19.29
C ARG A 33 17.01 -1.87 18.14
N SER A 34 16.14 -1.64 17.17
CA SER A 34 16.39 -0.73 16.06
C SER A 34 16.68 0.69 16.57
N MET A 35 15.92 1.17 17.56
CA MET A 35 16.11 2.48 18.17
C MET A 35 17.49 2.65 18.83
N ILE A 36 17.94 1.65 19.59
CA ILE A 36 19.26 1.68 20.24
C ILE A 36 20.37 1.65 19.19
N ASN A 37 20.26 0.77 18.19
CA ASN A 37 21.26 0.68 17.12
C ASN A 37 21.38 1.98 16.32
N PHE A 38 20.26 2.62 15.96
CA PHE A 38 20.29 3.92 15.26
C PHE A 38 20.91 5.02 16.13
N THR A 39 20.61 5.00 17.42
CA THR A 39 21.18 5.97 18.36
C THR A 39 22.68 5.77 18.51
N GLN A 40 23.13 4.53 18.72
CA GLN A 40 24.55 4.19 18.82
C GLN A 40 25.31 4.58 17.56
N ALA A 41 24.78 4.28 16.38
CA ALA A 41 25.40 4.65 15.11
C ALA A 41 25.56 6.19 15.00
N ARG A 42 24.50 6.93 15.32
CA ARG A 42 24.52 8.40 15.30
C ARG A 42 25.56 8.99 16.25
N VAL A 43 25.71 8.40 17.44
CA VAL A 43 26.67 8.82 18.46
C VAL A 43 28.11 8.51 18.07
N THR A 44 28.37 7.37 17.42
CA THR A 44 29.71 6.97 16.98
C THR A 44 30.17 7.67 15.70
N GLY A 45 29.43 8.67 15.22
CA GLY A 45 29.73 9.40 13.99
C GLY A 45 29.44 8.59 12.72
N PHE A 46 28.90 7.39 12.86
CA PHE A 46 28.45 6.57 11.74
C PHE A 46 26.96 6.80 11.57
N ASP A 47 26.57 7.80 10.80
CA ASP A 47 25.21 7.81 10.27
C ASP A 47 25.17 6.71 9.20
N PRO A 48 24.59 5.51 9.45
CA PRO A 48 24.32 4.63 8.34
C PRO A 48 23.54 5.50 7.36
N PRO A 49 23.86 5.47 6.05
CA PRO A 49 23.04 6.15 5.06
C PRO A 49 21.64 5.55 5.18
N THR A 50 20.85 6.17 6.06
CA THR A 50 19.44 5.94 6.15
C THR A 50 18.96 6.38 4.78
N GLU A 51 18.06 5.64 4.15
CA GLU A 51 17.60 5.79 2.76
C GLU A 51 17.15 7.21 2.32
N LYS A 52 17.29 8.22 3.18
CA LYS A 52 16.90 9.63 3.03
C LYS A 52 18.06 10.62 2.81
N SER A 53 19.33 10.20 2.78
CA SER A 53 20.46 11.11 2.47
C SER A 53 20.72 11.31 0.97
N PHE A 54 19.97 10.62 0.12
CA PHE A 54 19.73 11.07 -1.25
C PHE A 54 18.38 11.78 -1.23
N GLU A 55 18.27 12.90 -1.93
CA GLU A 55 16.99 13.56 -2.21
C GLU A 55 16.08 12.58 -2.98
N THR A 56 15.49 11.63 -2.26
CA THR A 56 14.43 10.79 -2.80
C THR A 56 13.25 11.73 -2.96
N LEU A 57 12.94 12.10 -4.20
CA LEU A 57 11.67 12.78 -4.50
C LEU A 57 10.57 11.99 -3.81
N ASN A 58 9.74 12.70 -3.04
CA ASN A 58 8.57 12.09 -2.44
C ASN A 58 7.73 11.45 -3.57
N VAL A 59 7.11 10.29 -3.34
CA VAL A 59 6.38 9.53 -4.38
C VAL A 59 5.39 10.43 -5.12
N GLU A 60 4.74 11.31 -4.37
CA GLU A 60 3.85 12.35 -4.88
C GLU A 60 4.53 13.34 -5.81
N GLU A 61 5.66 13.91 -5.38
CA GLU A 61 6.42 14.89 -6.15
C GLU A 61 6.98 14.27 -7.43
N GLY A 62 7.49 13.04 -7.36
CA GLY A 62 8.05 12.36 -8.54
C GLY A 62 6.98 11.99 -9.57
N ILE A 63 5.80 11.51 -9.15
CA ILE A 63 4.70 11.23 -10.09
C ILE A 63 4.16 12.52 -10.69
N ASN A 64 3.98 13.56 -9.88
CA ASN A 64 3.52 14.86 -10.37
C ASN A 64 4.56 15.50 -11.32
N ALA A 65 5.85 15.37 -11.04
CA ALA A 65 6.92 15.85 -11.92
C ALA A 65 6.99 15.05 -13.23
N PHE A 66 6.75 13.72 -13.18
CA PHE A 66 6.71 12.86 -14.36
C PHE A 66 5.64 13.33 -15.36
N TYR A 67 4.41 13.58 -14.90
CA TYR A 67 3.32 14.04 -15.79
C TYR A 67 3.40 15.53 -16.15
N LYS A 68 4.12 16.35 -15.37
CA LYS A 68 4.39 17.76 -15.71
C LYS A 68 5.56 17.97 -16.67
N SER A 69 6.35 16.93 -16.94
CA SER A 69 7.56 17.04 -17.76
C SER A 69 7.23 17.39 -19.21
N ASN A 70 8.04 18.28 -19.80
CA ASN A 70 7.82 18.81 -21.15
C ASN A 70 8.35 17.88 -22.25
N SER A 71 9.22 16.94 -21.88
CA SER A 71 9.83 15.98 -22.80
C SER A 71 9.92 14.58 -22.20
N ILE A 72 9.99 13.57 -23.07
CA ILE A 72 10.14 12.17 -22.65
C ILE A 72 11.47 11.93 -21.92
N ASP A 73 12.53 12.69 -22.25
CA ASP A 73 13.84 12.57 -21.60
C ASP A 73 13.85 13.20 -20.20
N GLU A 74 13.09 14.27 -20.00
CA GLU A 74 12.83 14.84 -18.67
C GLU A 74 12.01 13.87 -17.83
N ALA A 75 10.94 13.29 -18.38
CA ALA A 75 10.14 12.25 -17.72
C ALA A 75 11.01 11.05 -17.29
N ARG A 76 11.92 10.61 -18.17
CA ARG A 76 12.90 9.55 -17.90
C ARG A 76 13.82 9.89 -16.74
N SER A 77 14.34 11.11 -16.71
CA SER A 77 15.22 11.57 -15.64
C SER A 77 14.49 11.55 -14.29
N VAL A 78 13.24 12.03 -14.24
CA VAL A 78 12.39 11.96 -13.05
C VAL A 78 12.15 10.50 -12.63
N LEU A 79 11.82 9.62 -13.58
CA LEU A 79 11.54 8.22 -13.31
C LEU A 79 12.76 7.49 -12.72
N TYR A 80 13.97 7.76 -13.19
CA TYR A 80 15.19 7.17 -12.64
C TYR A 80 15.59 7.76 -11.28
N SER A 81 15.22 9.01 -11.00
CA SER A 81 15.45 9.62 -9.69
C SER A 81 14.52 9.08 -8.59
N LEU A 82 13.37 8.50 -8.96
CA LEU A 82 12.42 7.85 -8.07
C LEU A 82 12.99 6.51 -7.53
N ARG A 83 13.71 6.60 -6.40
CA ARG A 83 14.21 5.44 -5.64
C ARG A 83 13.17 4.93 -4.65
N ILE A 84 12.18 4.22 -5.17
CA ILE A 84 11.13 3.57 -4.39
C ILE A 84 11.06 2.08 -4.70
N ASP A 85 10.42 1.32 -3.82
CA ASP A 85 10.21 -0.11 -4.06
C ASP A 85 9.48 -0.29 -5.42
N PRO A 86 9.93 -1.22 -6.28
CA PRO A 86 9.37 -1.39 -7.61
C PRO A 86 7.85 -1.67 -7.60
N ARG A 87 7.34 -2.38 -6.58
CA ARG A 87 5.91 -2.63 -6.44
C ARG A 87 5.16 -1.39 -6.03
N GLU A 88 5.72 -0.62 -5.10
CA GLU A 88 5.14 0.66 -4.70
C GLU A 88 5.09 1.64 -5.87
N LYS A 89 6.13 1.65 -6.72
CA LYS A 89 6.18 2.43 -7.96
C LYS A 89 5.03 2.09 -8.90
N ILE A 90 4.86 0.82 -9.23
CA ILE A 90 3.77 0.35 -10.11
C ILE A 90 2.40 0.73 -9.52
N ASN A 91 2.20 0.48 -8.22
CA ASN A 91 0.94 0.79 -7.53
C ASN A 91 0.63 2.29 -7.48
N ALA A 92 1.65 3.12 -7.32
CA ALA A 92 1.51 4.57 -7.25
C ALA A 92 1.10 5.14 -8.62
N PHE A 93 1.69 4.66 -9.71
CA PHE A 93 1.24 5.00 -11.07
C PHE A 93 -0.18 4.51 -11.33
N TYR A 94 -0.48 3.26 -11.01
CA TYR A 94 -1.82 2.66 -11.17
C TYR A 94 -2.91 3.46 -10.45
N SER A 95 -2.68 3.79 -9.18
CA SER A 95 -3.65 4.52 -8.36
C SER A 95 -3.88 5.94 -8.88
N SER A 96 -2.82 6.58 -9.36
CA SER A 96 -2.87 7.92 -9.95
C SER A 96 -3.64 7.92 -11.28
N ILE A 97 -3.41 6.92 -12.14
CA ILE A 97 -4.07 6.81 -13.46
C ILE A 97 -5.57 6.56 -13.30
N ILE A 98 -5.98 5.58 -12.48
CA ILE A 98 -7.41 5.22 -12.33
C ILE A 98 -8.23 6.34 -11.68
N THR A 99 -7.62 7.09 -10.77
CA THR A 99 -8.30 8.21 -10.11
C THR A 99 -8.40 9.44 -11.02
N SER A 100 -7.61 9.50 -12.09
CA SER A 100 -7.55 10.65 -12.98
C SER A 100 -8.65 10.61 -14.04
N LYS A 101 -9.10 11.80 -14.45
CA LYS A 101 -10.06 11.97 -15.54
C LYS A 101 -9.31 12.04 -16.86
N ILE A 102 -9.10 10.89 -17.51
CA ILE A 102 -8.42 10.77 -18.81
C ILE A 102 -9.35 10.12 -19.84
N SER A 103 -8.98 10.18 -21.12
CA SER A 103 -9.72 9.51 -22.20
C SER A 103 -9.72 7.99 -22.03
N VAL A 104 -10.72 7.30 -22.57
CA VAL A 104 -10.81 5.84 -22.52
C VAL A 104 -9.62 5.18 -23.24
N ASP A 105 -9.20 5.75 -24.37
CA ASP A 105 -8.06 5.25 -25.14
C ASP A 105 -6.75 5.39 -24.36
N ASP A 106 -6.53 6.52 -23.69
CA ASP A 106 -5.34 6.73 -22.85
C ASP A 106 -5.34 5.81 -21.63
N MET A 107 -6.51 5.63 -21.00
CA MET A 107 -6.68 4.69 -19.89
C MET A 107 -6.32 3.27 -20.32
N GLN A 108 -6.81 2.81 -21.47
CA GLN A 108 -6.51 1.48 -21.99
C GLN A 108 -5.02 1.30 -22.23
N ASN A 109 -4.37 2.27 -22.89
CA ASN A 109 -2.94 2.23 -23.17
C ASN A 109 -2.12 2.20 -21.87
N PHE A 110 -2.46 3.02 -20.88
CA PHE A 110 -1.74 3.07 -19.61
C PHE A 110 -1.94 1.83 -18.75
N LEU A 111 -3.16 1.27 -18.73
CA LEU A 111 -3.41 0.01 -18.02
C LEU A 111 -2.66 -1.17 -18.67
N GLN A 112 -2.52 -1.18 -19.99
CA GLN A 112 -1.69 -2.16 -20.69
C GLN A 112 -0.23 -2.07 -20.26
N VAL A 113 0.35 -0.86 -20.25
CA VAL A 113 1.74 -0.63 -19.79
C VAL A 113 1.94 -1.03 -18.33
N ILE A 114 0.99 -0.72 -17.45
CA ILE A 114 1.03 -1.15 -16.04
C ILE A 114 0.97 -2.67 -15.92
N SER A 115 0.12 -3.32 -16.71
CA SER A 115 0.00 -4.78 -16.71
C SER A 115 1.31 -5.45 -17.11
N GLU A 116 1.99 -4.94 -18.13
CA GLU A 116 3.30 -5.42 -18.55
C GLU A 116 4.37 -5.22 -17.47
N ALA A 117 4.35 -4.06 -16.79
CA ALA A 117 5.24 -3.77 -15.67
C ALA A 117 5.02 -4.72 -14.48
N ASP A 118 3.77 -5.02 -14.12
CA ASP A 118 3.42 -5.94 -13.04
C ASP A 118 3.81 -7.39 -13.38
N MET A 119 3.58 -7.82 -14.63
CA MET A 119 4.01 -9.13 -15.11
C MET A 119 5.54 -9.29 -15.09
N LEU A 120 6.28 -8.24 -15.47
CA LEU A 120 7.74 -8.20 -15.37
C LEU A 120 8.19 -8.34 -13.91
N TYR A 121 7.58 -7.57 -13.00
CA TYR A 121 7.89 -7.64 -11.57
C TYR A 121 7.56 -9.01 -10.97
N GLY A 122 6.42 -9.60 -11.35
CA GLY A 122 6.04 -10.96 -10.96
C GLY A 122 7.06 -12.00 -11.42
N LYS A 123 7.61 -11.85 -12.64
CA LYS A 123 8.69 -12.71 -13.15
C LYS A 123 9.98 -12.53 -12.35
N ILE A 124 10.34 -11.30 -12.01
CA ILE A 124 11.51 -10.99 -11.15
C ILE A 124 11.36 -11.70 -9.82
N MET A 125 10.20 -11.60 -9.17
CA MET A 125 9.98 -12.21 -7.86
C MET A 125 10.02 -13.74 -7.90
N LYS A 126 9.53 -14.36 -8.96
CA LYS A 126 9.60 -15.81 -9.13
C LYS A 126 11.02 -16.33 -9.42
N THR A 127 11.78 -15.59 -10.23
CA THR A 127 13.09 -16.05 -10.72
C THR A 127 14.28 -15.47 -9.95
N GLN A 128 14.05 -14.48 -9.10
CA GLN A 128 15.06 -13.69 -8.38
C GLN A 128 16.10 -13.01 -9.31
N GLN A 129 15.75 -12.79 -10.58
CA GLN A 129 16.63 -12.15 -11.56
C GLN A 129 16.53 -10.62 -11.49
N TRP A 130 17.14 -10.02 -10.48
CA TRP A 130 17.12 -8.57 -10.25
C TRP A 130 17.69 -7.72 -11.39
N ARG A 131 18.51 -8.29 -12.29
CA ARG A 131 18.97 -7.63 -13.52
C ARG A 131 17.83 -7.15 -14.42
N LEU A 132 16.66 -7.78 -14.35
CA LEU A 132 15.49 -7.39 -15.14
C LEU A 132 14.87 -6.07 -14.66
N LEU A 133 15.20 -5.58 -13.46
CA LEU A 133 14.68 -4.32 -12.93
C LEU A 133 15.01 -3.13 -13.83
N ARG A 134 16.13 -3.18 -14.58
CA ARG A 134 16.50 -2.16 -15.57
C ARG A 134 15.45 -1.94 -16.67
N TYR A 135 14.61 -2.94 -16.91
CA TYR A 135 13.54 -2.85 -17.91
C TYR A 135 12.25 -2.26 -17.33
N LEU A 136 12.07 -2.26 -16.00
CA LEU A 136 10.85 -1.75 -15.38
C LEU A 136 10.66 -0.27 -15.69
N ASP A 137 11.69 0.54 -15.51
CA ASP A 137 11.63 1.97 -15.81
C ASP A 137 11.42 2.21 -17.31
N ALA A 138 12.02 1.39 -18.17
CA ALA A 138 11.81 1.46 -19.60
C ALA A 138 10.35 1.13 -19.99
N THR A 139 9.71 0.17 -19.32
CA THR A 139 8.28 -0.14 -19.49
C THR A 139 7.42 1.01 -18.98
N LEU A 140 7.69 1.51 -17.76
CA LEU A 140 6.91 2.59 -17.14
C LEU A 140 7.02 3.92 -17.89
N LEU A 141 8.06 4.15 -18.69
CA LEU A 141 8.12 5.28 -19.62
C LEU A 141 6.97 5.31 -20.63
N GLY A 142 6.36 4.16 -20.95
CA GLY A 142 5.16 4.08 -21.78
C GLY A 142 3.94 4.79 -21.18
N LEU A 143 3.99 5.17 -19.90
CA LEU A 143 2.95 5.98 -19.24
C LEU A 143 3.08 7.48 -19.55
N TYR A 144 4.16 7.90 -20.20
CA TYR A 144 4.35 9.31 -20.52
C TYR A 144 3.52 9.71 -21.75
N LYS A 145 2.73 10.76 -21.61
CA LYS A 145 2.13 11.51 -22.71
C LYS A 145 2.03 12.97 -22.29
N LYS A 146 2.32 13.86 -23.23
CA LYS A 146 2.33 15.30 -23.00
C LYS A 146 0.91 15.80 -22.69
N ASP A 147 0.81 16.78 -21.79
CA ASP A 147 -0.42 17.52 -21.44
C ASP A 147 -1.58 16.66 -20.89
N ILE A 148 -1.26 15.55 -20.20
CA ILE A 148 -2.29 14.78 -19.49
C ILE A 148 -2.48 15.32 -18.06
N PRO A 149 -3.74 15.52 -17.62
CA PRO A 149 -4.04 15.99 -16.27
C PRO A 149 -4.02 14.86 -15.20
N ILE A 150 -2.97 14.05 -15.15
CA ILE A 150 -2.79 13.05 -14.06
C ILE A 150 -2.09 13.70 -12.88
N ARG A 151 -2.60 13.41 -11.67
CA ARG A 151 -1.96 13.77 -10.41
C ARG A 151 -1.80 12.54 -9.53
N TYR A 152 -0.83 12.59 -8.65
CA TYR A 152 -0.63 11.55 -7.66
C TYR A 152 -1.90 11.32 -6.83
N SER A 153 -2.30 10.06 -6.70
CA SER A 153 -3.28 9.61 -5.71
C SER A 153 -2.75 8.39 -4.99
N LYS A 154 -2.66 8.47 -3.65
CA LYS A 154 -2.24 7.35 -2.82
C LYS A 154 -3.26 6.21 -2.78
N TYR A 155 -4.55 6.55 -2.91
CA TYR A 155 -5.64 5.60 -2.78
C TYR A 155 -6.50 5.62 -4.04
N ASN A 156 -6.74 4.44 -4.60
CA ASN A 156 -7.58 4.25 -5.79
C ASN A 156 -9.05 3.93 -5.45
N LEU A 157 -9.38 3.78 -4.16
CA LEU A 157 -10.71 3.46 -3.66
C LEU A 157 -11.24 4.59 -2.79
N SER A 158 -12.56 4.71 -2.73
CA SER A 158 -13.21 5.64 -1.81
C SER A 158 -12.89 5.28 -0.35
N TRP A 159 -12.84 6.29 0.50
CA TRP A 159 -12.56 6.11 1.93
C TRP A 159 -13.55 5.17 2.62
N GLN A 160 -14.81 5.19 2.18
CA GLN A 160 -15.87 4.30 2.66
C GLN A 160 -15.52 2.83 2.40
N LEU A 161 -15.09 2.50 1.18
CA LEU A 161 -14.69 1.14 0.81
C LEU A 161 -13.42 0.70 1.53
N LEU A 162 -12.43 1.59 1.68
CA LEU A 162 -11.20 1.29 2.40
C LEU A 162 -11.44 0.99 3.88
N ASN A 163 -12.29 1.78 4.54
CA ASN A 163 -12.64 1.54 5.93
C ASN A 163 -13.35 0.21 6.11
N ARG A 164 -14.32 -0.11 5.24
CA ARG A 164 -14.99 -1.40 5.26
C ARG A 164 -14.00 -2.55 5.08
N LEU A 165 -13.10 -2.46 4.12
CA LEU A 165 -12.09 -3.50 3.90
C LEU A 165 -11.14 -3.68 5.09
N ARG A 166 -10.77 -2.58 5.75
CA ARG A 166 -9.85 -2.57 6.90
C ARG A 166 -10.50 -3.08 8.19
N TRP A 167 -11.69 -2.61 8.51
CA TRP A 167 -12.37 -2.88 9.79
C TRP A 167 -13.28 -4.10 9.70
N ASP A 168 -14.09 -4.19 8.66
CA ASP A 168 -15.09 -5.25 8.51
C ASP A 168 -14.51 -6.49 7.80
N GLY A 169 -13.50 -6.29 6.94
CA GLY A 169 -12.94 -7.37 6.12
C GLY A 169 -12.38 -8.56 6.90
N ALA A 170 -11.81 -8.36 8.08
CA ALA A 170 -11.30 -9.45 8.92
C ALA A 170 -12.43 -10.32 9.47
N LYS A 171 -13.49 -9.68 9.98
CA LYS A 171 -14.67 -10.35 10.51
C LYS A 171 -15.47 -11.06 9.41
N ILE A 172 -15.67 -10.42 8.25
CA ILE A 172 -16.30 -11.05 7.08
C ILE A 172 -15.52 -12.31 6.64
N LYS A 173 -14.19 -12.23 6.58
CA LYS A 173 -13.34 -13.39 6.28
C LYS A 173 -13.45 -14.50 7.33
N SER A 174 -13.68 -14.16 8.59
CA SER A 174 -13.91 -15.13 9.66
C SER A 174 -15.21 -15.89 9.44
N ILE A 175 -16.32 -15.18 9.19
CA ILE A 175 -17.65 -15.75 8.90
C ILE A 175 -17.60 -16.67 7.67
N ILE A 176 -17.03 -16.18 6.58
CA ILE A 176 -16.84 -16.98 5.36
C ILE A 176 -15.97 -18.21 5.66
N GLY A 177 -14.95 -18.06 6.51
CA GLY A 177 -14.05 -19.14 6.88
C GLY A 177 -14.70 -20.26 7.69
N SER A 178 -15.63 -19.93 8.60
CA SER A 178 -16.37 -20.92 9.39
C SER A 178 -17.46 -21.59 8.55
N LEU A 179 -18.28 -20.80 7.86
CA LEU A 179 -19.43 -21.30 7.09
C LEU A 179 -19.03 -22.03 5.80
N ALA A 180 -17.92 -21.66 5.16
CA ALA A 180 -17.42 -22.42 4.02
C ALA A 180 -16.97 -23.83 4.44
N LYS A 181 -16.43 -24.00 5.65
CA LYS A 181 -16.04 -25.31 6.19
C LYS A 181 -17.26 -26.19 6.47
N THR A 182 -18.30 -25.63 7.09
CA THR A 182 -19.53 -26.40 7.38
C THR A 182 -20.25 -26.82 6.10
N MET A 183 -20.22 -25.98 5.08
CA MET A 183 -20.82 -26.25 3.77
C MET A 183 -19.91 -27.04 2.81
N HIS A 184 -18.69 -27.42 3.23
CA HIS A 184 -17.70 -28.13 2.41
C HIS A 184 -17.38 -27.48 1.05
N VAL A 185 -17.36 -26.15 0.99
CA VAL A 185 -17.04 -25.38 -0.22
C VAL A 185 -15.80 -24.51 -0.01
N SER A 186 -15.19 -24.05 -1.11
CA SER A 186 -14.09 -23.09 -1.01
C SER A 186 -14.59 -21.75 -0.45
N LYS A 187 -13.71 -21.00 0.24
CA LYS A 187 -14.03 -19.65 0.75
C LYS A 187 -14.49 -18.70 -0.36
N SER A 188 -13.87 -18.81 -1.54
CA SER A 188 -14.25 -18.01 -2.71
C SER A 188 -15.65 -18.38 -3.19
N THR A 189 -15.94 -19.67 -3.38
CA THR A 189 -17.25 -20.15 -3.82
C THR A 189 -18.33 -19.74 -2.82
N PHE A 190 -18.08 -19.90 -1.52
CA PHE A 190 -18.99 -19.47 -0.47
C PHE A 190 -19.28 -17.97 -0.52
N SER A 191 -18.22 -17.14 -0.57
CA SER A 191 -18.36 -15.69 -0.57
C SER A 191 -19.12 -15.15 -1.77
N THR A 192 -18.92 -15.75 -2.95
CA THR A 192 -19.52 -15.27 -4.20
C THR A 192 -20.95 -15.73 -4.36
N PHE A 193 -21.23 -17.01 -4.09
CA PHE A 193 -22.54 -17.60 -4.39
C PHE A 193 -23.40 -17.73 -3.14
N TYR A 194 -22.90 -18.29 -2.05
CA TYR A 194 -23.72 -18.67 -0.91
C TYR A 194 -23.98 -17.50 0.05
N PHE A 195 -22.97 -16.68 0.32
CA PHE A 195 -23.04 -15.61 1.31
C PHE A 195 -24.14 -14.58 1.02
N PRO A 196 -24.32 -14.07 -0.22
CA PRO A 196 -25.43 -13.15 -0.52
C PRO A 196 -26.82 -13.76 -0.29
N PHE A 197 -27.01 -15.04 -0.67
CA PHE A 197 -28.29 -15.73 -0.45
C PHE A 197 -28.53 -16.03 1.03
N LEU A 198 -27.47 -16.37 1.77
CA LEU A 198 -27.55 -16.58 3.21
C LEU A 198 -28.04 -15.31 3.92
N LEU A 199 -27.45 -14.16 3.59
CA LEU A 199 -27.90 -12.87 4.12
C LEU A 199 -29.37 -12.58 3.77
N TYR A 200 -29.82 -12.95 2.57
CA TYR A 200 -31.23 -12.81 2.18
C TYR A 200 -32.16 -13.74 2.98
N CYS A 201 -31.73 -14.97 3.29
CA CYS A 201 -32.48 -15.90 4.12
C CYS A 201 -32.59 -15.41 5.57
N ILE A 202 -31.51 -14.84 6.12
CA ILE A 202 -31.48 -14.23 7.47
C ILE A 202 -32.40 -13.00 7.50
N LYS A 203 -32.34 -12.12 6.50
CA LYS A 203 -33.23 -10.94 6.36
C LYS A 203 -34.71 -11.32 6.44
N ASN A 204 -35.07 -12.45 5.82
CA ASN A 204 -36.45 -12.97 5.81
C ASN A 204 -36.80 -13.88 7.00
N ARG A 205 -35.94 -13.94 8.04
CA ARG A 205 -36.10 -14.78 9.24
C ARG A 205 -36.32 -16.27 8.94
N LYS A 206 -35.78 -16.78 7.83
CA LYS A 206 -35.90 -18.19 7.45
C LYS A 206 -34.83 -19.07 8.08
N ILE A 207 -33.72 -18.47 8.50
CA ILE A 207 -32.56 -19.15 9.09
C ILE A 207 -32.11 -18.28 10.25
N ASP A 208 -31.94 -18.91 11.42
CA ASP A 208 -31.27 -18.31 12.56
C ASP A 208 -29.89 -18.97 12.69
N LEU A 209 -28.86 -18.14 12.83
CA LEU A 209 -27.47 -18.59 12.93
C LEU A 209 -26.92 -18.06 14.25
N GLU A 210 -26.56 -18.97 15.15
CA GLU A 210 -25.84 -18.62 16.37
C GLU A 210 -24.44 -18.11 15.98
N LEU A 211 -24.30 -16.78 15.92
CA LEU A 211 -23.05 -16.10 15.68
C LEU A 211 -22.62 -15.38 16.95
N ASP A 212 -21.33 -15.13 17.07
CA ASP A 212 -20.82 -14.24 18.13
C ASP A 212 -21.37 -12.82 17.94
N GLU A 213 -21.64 -12.10 19.02
CA GLU A 213 -22.27 -10.75 19.03
C GLU A 213 -21.52 -9.77 18.12
N SER A 214 -20.19 -9.91 18.05
CA SER A 214 -19.32 -9.09 17.20
C SER A 214 -19.47 -9.34 15.68
N LEU A 215 -19.97 -10.51 15.30
CA LEU A 215 -20.22 -10.96 13.94
C LEU A 215 -21.66 -10.69 13.52
N GLU A 216 -22.61 -10.76 14.45
CA GLU A 216 -24.02 -10.38 14.24
C GLU A 216 -24.13 -8.92 13.79
N GLU A 217 -23.43 -7.99 14.45
CA GLU A 217 -23.40 -6.57 14.07
C GLU A 217 -23.01 -6.36 12.60
N ILE A 218 -22.09 -7.18 12.08
CA ILE A 218 -21.67 -7.11 10.68
C ILE A 218 -22.70 -7.73 9.76
N VAL A 219 -23.30 -8.86 10.14
CA VAL A 219 -24.36 -9.48 9.35
C VAL A 219 -25.53 -8.51 9.20
N GLU A 220 -25.91 -7.79 10.26
CA GLU A 220 -26.95 -6.75 10.19
C GLU A 220 -26.56 -5.60 9.26
N LYS A 221 -25.31 -5.10 9.35
CA LYS A 221 -24.79 -4.08 8.43
C LYS A 221 -24.85 -4.55 6.97
N GLU A 222 -24.47 -5.80 6.70
CA GLU A 222 -24.52 -6.37 5.36
C GLU A 222 -25.95 -6.56 4.86
N ILE A 223 -26.88 -6.98 5.74
CA ILE A 223 -28.32 -7.06 5.41
C ILE A 223 -28.90 -5.69 5.06
N ALA A 224 -28.52 -4.63 5.78
CA ALA A 224 -28.98 -3.27 5.51
C ALA A 224 -28.53 -2.74 4.14
N LEU A 225 -27.43 -3.26 3.58
CA LEU A 225 -26.94 -2.91 2.25
C LEU A 225 -27.67 -3.66 1.11
N ILE A 226 -28.38 -4.74 1.43
CA ILE A 226 -29.18 -5.50 0.45
C ILE A 226 -30.49 -4.74 0.22
N LYS A 227 -30.62 -4.13 -0.95
CA LYS A 227 -31.89 -3.56 -1.44
C LYS A 227 -32.95 -4.64 -1.57
#